data_AF-A0A6N3A6B1-F1
#
_entry.id   AF-A0A6N3A6B1-F1
#
_cell.length_a   1.000
_cell.length_b   1.000
_cell.length_c   1.000
_cell.angle_alpha   90.00
_cell.angle_beta   90.00
_cell.angle_gamma   90.00
#
_symmetry.space_group_name_H-M   'P 1'
#
loop_
_entity.id
_entity.type
_entity.pdbx_description
1 polymer ?
#
loop_
_entity_poly.entity_id
_entity_poly.type
_entity_poly.pdbx_seq_one_letter_code
_entity_poly.pdbx_strand_id
1 'polypeptide(L)'
;MNGKMDKNELREMQTTDGLLEGESPLSIPESLLKEAGIDIEADLDVVCKNGSITITEANDAEILIPKAILNLCAEFSISPEKVKAVMRKEGLYERR
;
A
#
# COMPACT_ATOMS: atom_id res chain seq x y z
N MET A 1 -18.27 -45.23 9.31
CA MET A 1 -17.29 -44.41 10.04
C MET A 1 -17.41 -43.00 9.53
N ASN A 2 -18.17 -42.13 10.20
CA ASN A 2 -18.31 -40.73 9.83
C ASN A 2 -17.27 -39.93 10.64
N GLY A 3 -16.09 -39.75 10.06
CA GLY A 3 -15.09 -38.79 10.56
C GLY A 3 -15.54 -37.39 10.15
N LYS A 4 -16.16 -36.68 11.09
CA LYS A 4 -16.51 -35.28 10.95
C LYS A 4 -15.19 -34.51 11.00
N MET A 5 -14.73 -33.94 9.88
CA MET A 5 -13.56 -33.05 9.89
C MET A 5 -13.89 -31.84 10.77
N ASP A 6 -12.99 -31.59 11.72
CA ASP A 6 -13.07 -30.48 12.65
C ASP A 6 -12.84 -29.17 11.89
N LYS A 7 -13.74 -28.21 12.06
CA LYS A 7 -13.67 -26.88 11.42
C LYS A 7 -12.46 -26.05 11.85
N ASN A 8 -11.61 -26.58 12.73
CA ASN A 8 -10.41 -25.93 13.23
C ASN A 8 -9.25 -26.00 12.22
N GLU A 9 -9.25 -26.98 11.31
CA GLU A 9 -8.16 -27.21 10.35
C GLU A 9 -8.20 -26.24 9.14
N LEU A 10 -9.34 -25.55 8.91
CA LEU A 10 -9.44 -24.49 7.89
C LEU A 10 -8.77 -23.17 8.32
N ARG A 11 -8.42 -23.04 9.59
CA ARG A 11 -7.88 -21.81 10.16
C ARG A 11 -6.35 -21.77 10.14
N GLU A 12 -5.71 -22.86 9.74
CA GLU A 12 -4.25 -23.05 9.75
C GLU A 12 -3.59 -22.79 8.38
N MET A 13 -4.33 -22.21 7.42
CA MET A 13 -3.79 -21.74 6.13
C MET A 13 -3.52 -20.23 6.08
N GLN A 14 -3.55 -19.53 7.22
CA GLN A 14 -3.03 -18.16 7.32
C GLN A 14 -1.55 -18.24 7.73
N THR A 15 -0.69 -18.62 6.78
CA THR A 15 0.75 -18.64 6.99
C THR A 15 1.25 -17.19 7.09
N THR A 16 1.32 -16.69 8.32
CA THR A 16 2.09 -15.48 8.65
C THR A 16 3.57 -15.84 8.72
N ASP A 17 4.18 -16.10 7.57
CA ASP A 17 5.62 -16.30 7.45
C ASP A 17 6.30 -14.93 7.65
N GLY A 18 6.71 -14.62 8.89
CA GLY A 18 7.54 -13.44 9.19
C GLY A 18 7.08 -12.48 10.30
N LEU A 19 6.02 -12.77 11.05
CA LEU A 19 5.65 -11.96 12.24
C LEU A 19 6.58 -12.31 13.41
N LEU A 20 7.24 -11.31 14.01
CA LEU A 20 8.08 -11.50 15.19
C LEU A 20 7.19 -11.98 16.36
N GLU A 21 7.71 -12.83 17.25
CA GLU A 21 6.95 -13.28 18.42
C GLU A 21 6.42 -12.08 19.22
N GLY A 22 5.10 -11.94 19.28
CA GLY A 22 4.41 -10.86 19.98
C GLY A 22 3.82 -9.76 19.07
N GLU A 23 4.07 -9.80 17.76
CA GLU A 23 3.40 -8.91 16.83
C GLU A 23 2.01 -9.45 16.44
N SER A 24 1.01 -8.57 16.47
CA SER A 24 -0.35 -8.90 16.02
C SER A 24 -0.57 -8.30 14.62
N PRO A 25 -1.09 -9.07 13.65
CA PRO A 25 -1.37 -8.55 12.33
C PRO A 25 -2.42 -7.43 12.42
N LEU A 26 -2.13 -6.28 11.80
CA LEU A 26 -3.08 -5.19 11.68
C LEU A 26 -4.15 -5.59 10.66
N SER A 27 -5.35 -5.91 11.14
CA SER A 27 -6.49 -6.23 10.28
C SER A 27 -7.33 -4.98 10.04
N ILE A 28 -7.59 -4.64 8.78
CA ILE A 28 -8.45 -3.51 8.41
C ILE A 28 -9.85 -4.08 8.12
N PRO A 29 -10.91 -3.57 8.77
CA PRO A 29 -12.26 -4.04 8.53
C PRO A 29 -12.74 -3.63 7.12
N GLU A 30 -13.42 -4.56 6.43
CA GLU A 30 -13.93 -4.38 5.07
C GLU A 30 -14.85 -3.17 4.92
N SER A 31 -15.61 -2.83 5.99
CA SER A 31 -16.45 -1.64 6.01
C SER A 31 -15.63 -0.36 5.85
N LEU A 32 -14.47 -0.26 6.51
CA LEU A 32 -13.60 0.92 6.39
C LEU A 32 -12.95 1.01 5.02
N LEU A 33 -12.54 -0.12 4.44
CA LEU A 33 -12.03 -0.15 3.06
C LEU A 33 -13.10 0.35 2.07
N LYS A 34 -14.32 -0.15 2.21
CA LYS A 34 -15.46 0.26 1.37
C LYS A 34 -15.82 1.74 1.55
N GLU A 35 -15.82 2.24 2.78
CA GLU A 35 -16.05 3.67 3.07
C GLU A 35 -14.93 4.56 2.49
N ALA A 36 -13.69 4.05 2.47
CA ALA A 36 -12.56 4.71 1.83
C ALA A 36 -12.53 4.55 0.30
N GLY A 37 -13.39 3.70 -0.27
CA GLY A 37 -13.43 3.40 -1.70
C GLY A 37 -12.25 2.57 -2.20
N ILE A 38 -11.60 1.81 -1.31
CA ILE A 38 -10.48 0.91 -1.61
C ILE A 38 -11.05 -0.48 -1.91
N ASP A 39 -10.65 -1.08 -3.04
CA ASP A 39 -11.06 -2.44 -3.38
C ASP A 39 -10.41 -3.48 -2.43
N ILE A 40 -11.12 -4.56 -2.13
CA ILE A 40 -10.64 -5.57 -1.17
C ILE A 40 -9.47 -6.39 -1.73
N GLU A 41 -9.35 -6.47 -3.04
CA GLU A 41 -8.27 -7.17 -3.75
C GLU A 41 -7.17 -6.21 -4.20
N ALA A 42 -7.30 -4.91 -3.95
CA ALA A 42 -6.29 -3.95 -4.34
C ALA A 42 -5.05 -4.01 -3.45
N ASP A 43 -3.89 -3.79 -4.07
CA ASP A 43 -2.66 -3.50 -3.35
C ASP A 43 -2.82 -2.25 -2.47
N LEU A 44 -2.10 -2.18 -1.35
CA LEU A 44 -2.19 -1.10 -0.38
C LEU A 44 -0.87 -0.35 -0.22
N ASP A 45 -0.92 0.98 -0.22
CA ASP A 45 0.19 1.85 0.18
C ASP A 45 -0.03 2.33 1.62
N VAL A 46 1.00 2.18 2.47
CA VAL A 46 0.94 2.52 3.90
C VAL A 46 1.95 3.60 4.22
N VAL A 47 1.47 4.78 4.63
CA VAL A 47 2.30 5.94 4.94
C VAL A 47 2.19 6.29 6.42
N CYS A 48 3.32 6.26 7.13
CA CYS A 48 3.42 6.69 8.51
C CYS A 48 3.92 8.15 8.56
N LYS A 49 3.08 9.08 9.03
CA LYS A 49 3.43 10.50 9.12
C LYS A 49 2.75 11.18 10.31
N ASN A 50 3.50 12.01 11.04
CA ASN A 50 2.99 12.83 12.15
C ASN A 50 2.20 12.02 13.21
N GLY A 51 2.64 10.80 13.52
CA GLY A 51 1.93 9.91 14.46
C GLY A 51 0.63 9.32 13.92
N SER A 52 0.36 9.48 12.61
CA SER A 52 -0.76 8.86 11.92
C SER A 52 -0.27 7.82 10.91
N ILE A 53 -1.07 6.78 10.72
CA ILE A 53 -0.90 5.80 9.65
C ILE A 53 -2.02 6.06 8.64
N THR A 54 -1.66 6.33 7.40
CA THR A 54 -2.59 6.50 6.28
C THR A 54 -2.48 5.29 5.38
N ILE A 55 -3.61 4.65 5.09
CA ILE A 55 -3.70 3.48 4.22
C ILE A 55 -4.54 3.89 3.00
N THR A 56 -3.99 3.67 1.81
CA THR A 56 -4.65 3.99 0.55
C THR A 56 -4.48 2.85 -0.44
N GLU A 57 -5.35 2.78 -1.43
CA GLU A 57 -5.12 1.92 -2.59
C GLU A 57 -3.76 2.25 -3.22
N ALA A 58 -2.94 1.24 -3.46
CA ALA A 58 -1.65 1.41 -4.10
C ALA A 58 -1.88 1.84 -5.54
N ASN A 59 -1.52 3.09 -5.81
CA ASN A 59 -1.61 3.60 -7.16
C ASN A 59 -0.32 3.30 -7.91
N ASP A 60 -0.31 2.20 -8.65
CA ASP A 60 0.72 1.85 -9.64
C ASP A 60 0.64 2.70 -10.91
N ALA A 61 -0.17 3.76 -10.95
CA ALA A 61 -0.13 4.71 -12.06
C ALA A 61 1.32 5.11 -12.32
N GLU A 62 1.79 4.74 -13.51
CA GLU A 62 3.13 5.01 -13.99
C GLU A 62 3.24 6.53 -14.11
N ILE A 63 3.87 7.17 -13.11
CA ILE A 63 3.93 8.63 -13.07
C ILE A 63 4.83 9.11 -14.17
N LEU A 64 4.20 9.66 -15.20
CA LEU A 64 4.86 10.32 -16.30
C LEU A 64 5.32 11.70 -15.82
N ILE A 65 6.56 11.78 -15.37
CA ILE A 65 7.21 13.06 -15.09
C ILE A 65 7.81 13.58 -16.41
N PRO A 66 7.45 14.79 -16.86
CA PRO A 66 8.08 15.40 -18.02
C PRO A 66 9.60 15.45 -17.84
N LYS A 67 10.36 15.05 -18.88
CA LYS A 67 11.84 15.05 -18.84
C LYS A 67 12.43 16.40 -18.44
N ALA A 68 11.76 17.51 -18.79
CA ALA A 68 12.18 18.85 -18.39
C ALA A 68 12.23 19.01 -16.85
N ILE A 69 11.24 18.50 -16.13
CA ILE A 69 11.19 18.54 -14.67
C ILE A 69 12.29 17.65 -14.07
N LEU A 70 12.49 16.45 -14.61
CA LEU A 70 13.57 15.57 -14.17
C LEU A 70 14.95 16.19 -14.37
N ASN A 71 15.19 16.84 -15.51
CA ASN A 71 16.46 17.51 -15.79
C ASN A 71 16.71 18.68 -14.84
N LEU A 72 15.70 19.54 -14.63
CA LEU A 72 15.77 20.63 -13.64
C LEU A 72 16.10 20.08 -12.25
N CYS A 73 15.38 19.06 -11.80
CA CYS A 73 15.63 18.43 -10.50
C CYS A 73 17.02 17.78 -10.40
N ALA A 74 17.53 17.21 -11.50
CA ALA A 74 18.87 16.62 -11.54
C ALA A 74 19.98 17.67 -11.35
N GLU A 75 19.81 18.89 -11.85
CA GLU A 75 20.75 20.01 -11.59
C GLU A 75 20.86 20.34 -10.10
N PHE A 76 19.79 20.14 -9.33
CA PHE A 76 19.76 20.29 -7.87
C PHE A 76 20.11 19.00 -7.11
N SER A 77 20.65 17.97 -7.78
CA SER A 77 20.92 16.65 -7.19
C SER A 77 19.69 15.97 -6.58
N ILE A 78 18.50 16.23 -7.12
CA ILE A 78 17.25 15.57 -6.71
C ILE A 78 17.04 14.33 -7.58
N SER A 79 17.06 13.16 -6.96
CA SER A 79 16.83 11.89 -7.65
C SER A 79 15.42 11.81 -8.24
N PRO A 80 15.24 11.15 -9.40
CA PRO A 80 13.92 10.98 -10.03
C PRO A 80 12.89 10.34 -9.09
N GLU A 81 13.31 9.44 -8.19
CA GLU A 81 12.44 8.85 -7.16
C GLU A 81 11.89 9.89 -6.18
N LYS A 82 12.71 10.85 -5.75
CA LYS A 82 12.25 11.95 -4.89
C LYS A 82 11.24 12.83 -5.61
N VAL A 83 11.46 13.09 -6.90
CA VAL A 83 10.51 13.84 -7.73
C VAL A 83 9.19 13.07 -7.85
N LYS A 84 9.24 11.75 -8.12
CA LYS A 84 8.05 10.87 -8.14
C LYS A 84 7.29 10.90 -6.83
N ALA A 85 7.98 10.80 -5.69
CA ALA A 85 7.36 10.85 -4.38
C ALA A 85 6.67 12.20 -4.10
N VAL A 86 7.31 13.32 -4.47
CA VAL A 86 6.70 14.65 -4.34
C VAL A 86 5.52 14.80 -5.27
N MET A 87 5.63 14.37 -6.53
CA MET A 87 4.52 14.45 -7.47
C MET A 87 3.35 13.55 -7.07
N ARG A 88 3.59 12.36 -6.48
CA ARG A 88 2.55 11.53 -5.83
C ARG A 88 1.85 12.30 -4.73
N LYS A 89 2.65 12.81 -3.78
CA LYS A 89 2.16 13.49 -2.59
C LYS A 89 1.34 14.74 -2.92
N GLU A 90 1.74 15.48 -3.94
CA GLU A 90 1.09 16.73 -4.35
C GLU A 90 0.05 16.54 -5.46
N GLY A 91 -0.15 15.32 -5.96
CA GLY A 91 -1.11 15.03 -7.05
C GLY A 91 -0.73 15.65 -8.41
N LEU A 92 0.55 15.96 -8.62
CA LEU A 92 1.06 16.68 -9.80
C LEU A 92 1.45 15.72 -10.93
N TYR A 93 0.53 14.86 -11.36
CA TYR A 93 0.76 13.91 -12.44
C TYR A 93 -0.48 13.71 -13.31
N GLU A 94 -0.27 13.49 -14.60
CA GLU A 94 -1.34 13.04 -15.50
C GLU A 94 -1.64 11.57 -15.21
N ARG A 95 -2.91 11.26 -14.95
CA ARG A 95 -3.40 9.88 -14.98
C ARG A 95 -3.62 9.48 -16.42
N ARG A 96 -3.15 8.29 -16.80
CA ARG A 96 -3.48 7.67 -18.08
C ARG A 96 -4.57 6.63 -17.90
#